data_AF-A0A090LQ44-F1
#
_entry.id   AF-A0A090LQ44-F1
#
_cell.length_a   1.000
_cell.length_b   1.000
_cell.length_c   1.000
_cell.angle_alpha   90.00
_cell.angle_beta   90.00
_cell.angle_gamma   90.00
#
_symmetry.space_group_name_H-M   'P 1'
#
loop_
_entity.id
_entity.type
_entity.pdbx_description
1 polymer ?
#
loop_
_entity_poly.entity_id
_entity_poly.type
_entity_poly.pdbx_seq_one_letter_code
_entity_poly.pdbx_strand_id
1 'polypeptide(L)'
;MFIIISFYHTKGNVIIYDKIPNDHKRYVVDDVRKYYDELSDKERVILYELVMTHNGSDEDAVRLMHEKSPSLGIKTAKFYEKFNQKINLLSNETRTFLNHIRYEAGLLLPNKEDSLNEEKIEKFINYFVKEYSKLSLNGKEELKKDFPALDVIAKKHNPKDITNVFTDG
;
A
#
# COMPACT_ATOMS: atom_id res chain seq x y z
N MET A 1 3.51 -10.60 2.65
CA MET A 1 3.91 -9.20 2.51
C MET A 1 3.05 -8.52 1.47
N PHE A 2 2.03 -7.82 1.93
CA PHE A 2 1.08 -7.16 1.07
C PHE A 2 0.70 -5.78 1.58
N ILE A 3 0.85 -4.82 0.66
CA ILE A 3 0.07 -3.61 0.42
C ILE A 3 0.09 -2.57 1.55
N ILE A 4 0.84 -1.52 1.24
CA ILE A 4 1.15 -0.41 2.12
C ILE A 4 0.07 0.62 1.98
N ILE A 5 -0.64 0.78 3.09
CA ILE A 5 -0.92 2.11 3.60
C ILE A 5 -0.33 2.06 5.01
N SER A 6 0.64 2.94 5.28
CA SER A 6 1.27 3.02 6.59
C SER A 6 0.18 3.37 7.64
N PHE A 7 0.41 3.21 8.96
CA PHE A 7 -0.61 3.48 9.99
C PHE A 7 -0.13 4.52 11.02
N TYR A 8 -0.97 5.50 11.37
CA TYR A 8 -0.60 6.53 12.35
C TYR A 8 -1.10 6.13 13.73
N HIS A 9 -0.24 6.19 14.75
CA HIS A 9 -0.67 6.15 16.15
C HIS A 9 -1.12 7.56 16.58
N THR A 10 -2.22 8.08 16.04
CA THR A 10 -2.96 9.15 16.71
C THR A 10 -4.09 8.49 17.49
N LYS A 11 -4.13 8.63 18.83
CA LYS A 11 -5.17 8.07 19.72
C LYS A 11 -6.55 7.94 19.03
N GLY A 12 -6.83 6.75 18.51
CA GLY A 12 -7.95 6.49 17.60
C GLY A 12 -7.53 5.46 16.54
N ASN A 13 -8.34 4.44 16.30
CA ASN A 13 -8.05 3.37 15.32
C ASN A 13 -8.14 3.91 13.88
N VAL A 14 -7.21 4.75 13.45
CA VAL A 14 -7.28 5.48 12.17
C VAL A 14 -6.29 4.91 11.17
N ILE A 15 -6.81 4.41 10.05
CA ILE A 15 -6.03 4.00 8.88
C ILE A 15 -5.55 5.25 8.16
N ILE A 16 -4.27 5.36 7.74
CA ILE A 16 -3.77 6.57 7.04
C ILE A 16 -4.63 6.89 5.81
N TYR A 17 -5.16 5.88 5.13
CA TYR A 17 -6.05 6.08 3.98
C TYR A 17 -7.15 7.11 4.25
N ASP A 18 -7.73 7.10 5.45
CA ASP A 18 -8.82 7.97 5.86
C ASP A 18 -8.36 9.41 6.15
N LYS A 19 -7.07 9.57 6.38
CA LYS A 19 -6.40 10.85 6.59
C LYS A 19 -5.89 11.47 5.28
N ILE A 20 -5.74 10.68 4.22
CA ILE A 20 -5.29 11.19 2.91
C ILE A 20 -6.38 12.10 2.32
N PRO A 21 -6.08 13.39 2.05
CA PRO A 21 -7.01 14.29 1.38
C PRO A 21 -7.47 13.73 0.02
N ASN A 22 -8.71 13.98 -0.37
CA ASN A 22 -9.30 13.40 -1.59
C ASN A 22 -8.51 13.74 -2.87
N ASP A 23 -7.97 14.96 -2.97
CA ASP A 23 -7.12 15.42 -4.06
C ASP A 23 -5.74 14.72 -4.09
N HIS A 24 -5.31 14.19 -2.94
CA HIS A 24 -4.09 13.41 -2.78
C HIS A 24 -4.28 11.89 -2.94
N LYS A 25 -5.51 11.38 -2.93
CA LYS A 25 -5.77 9.94 -3.19
C LYS A 25 -5.26 9.47 -4.56
N ARG A 26 -4.98 10.36 -5.51
CA ARG A 26 -4.31 10.02 -6.79
C ARG A 26 -2.92 9.38 -6.63
N TYR A 27 -2.29 9.56 -5.46
CA TYR A 27 -1.00 8.93 -5.12
C TYR A 27 -1.18 7.52 -4.53
N VAL A 28 -2.41 7.04 -4.37
CA VAL A 28 -2.71 5.69 -3.89
C VAL A 28 -3.20 4.85 -5.07
N VAL A 29 -2.64 3.66 -5.20
CA VAL A 29 -3.01 2.71 -6.26
C VAL A 29 -4.51 2.41 -6.23
N ASP A 30 -5.17 2.49 -7.38
CA ASP A 30 -6.64 2.39 -7.52
C ASP A 30 -7.26 1.18 -6.85
N ASP A 31 -6.68 -0.01 -7.02
CA ASP A 31 -7.21 -1.22 -6.40
C ASP A 31 -7.12 -1.15 -4.86
N VAL A 32 -6.08 -0.50 -4.34
CA VAL A 32 -5.92 -0.27 -2.89
C VAL A 32 -7.01 0.70 -2.41
N ARG A 33 -7.22 1.81 -3.13
CA ARG A 33 -8.30 2.77 -2.81
C ARG A 33 -9.66 2.10 -2.76
N LYS A 34 -10.00 1.36 -3.83
CA LYS A 34 -11.28 0.64 -3.94
C LYS A 34 -11.45 -0.36 -2.80
N TYR A 35 -10.40 -1.10 -2.46
CA TYR A 35 -10.43 -2.02 -1.33
C TYR A 35 -10.80 -1.29 -0.04
N TYR A 36 -10.12 -0.19 0.30
CA TYR A 36 -10.48 0.58 1.49
C TYR A 36 -11.89 1.17 1.43
N ASP A 37 -12.29 1.75 0.28
CA ASP A 37 -13.63 2.32 0.09
C ASP A 37 -14.75 1.27 0.26
N GLU A 38 -14.47 -0.02 0.02
CA GLU A 38 -15.41 -1.13 0.24
C GLU A 38 -15.48 -1.59 1.72
N LEU A 39 -14.57 -1.15 2.59
CA LEU A 39 -14.56 -1.52 4.01
C LEU A 39 -15.44 -0.58 4.85
N SER A 40 -16.27 -1.18 5.70
CA SER A 40 -16.96 -0.47 6.79
C SER A 40 -15.99 -0.03 7.89
N ASP A 41 -16.41 0.93 8.72
CA ASP A 41 -15.62 1.41 9.87
C ASP A 41 -15.21 0.27 10.81
N LYS A 42 -16.10 -0.68 11.07
CA LYS A 42 -15.81 -1.86 11.90
C LYS A 42 -14.72 -2.75 11.26
N GLU A 43 -14.80 -2.98 9.96
CA GLU A 43 -13.82 -3.77 9.23
C GLU A 43 -12.45 -3.08 9.18
N ARG A 44 -12.43 -1.74 9.09
CA ARG A 44 -11.22 -0.93 9.16
C ARG A 44 -10.53 -1.04 10.52
N VAL A 45 -11.29 -1.03 11.62
CA VAL A 45 -10.74 -1.28 12.96
C VAL A 45 -10.13 -2.69 13.05
N ILE A 46 -10.83 -3.71 12.55
CA ILE A 46 -10.30 -5.10 12.55
C ILE A 46 -9.01 -5.19 11.72
N LEU A 47 -8.98 -4.57 10.55
CA LEU A 47 -7.81 -4.53 9.68
C LEU A 47 -6.62 -3.85 10.39
N TYR A 48 -6.86 -2.70 11.01
CA TYR A 48 -5.85 -1.98 11.81
C TYR A 48 -5.28 -2.86 12.92
N GLU A 49 -6.14 -3.47 13.75
CA GLU A 49 -5.71 -4.33 14.85
C GLU A 49 -4.83 -5.49 14.37
N LEU A 50 -5.23 -6.14 13.27
CA LEU A 50 -4.49 -7.26 12.72
C LEU A 50 -3.14 -6.81 12.16
N VAL A 51 -3.05 -5.71 11.42
CA VAL A 51 -1.76 -5.21 10.94
C VAL A 51 -0.81 -4.87 12.09
N MET A 52 -1.31 -4.28 13.18
CA MET A 52 -0.47 -3.91 14.31
C MET A 52 -0.02 -5.10 15.18
N THR A 53 -0.73 -6.24 15.12
CA THR A 53 -0.53 -7.36 16.06
C THR A 53 -0.05 -8.65 15.41
N HIS A 54 -0.28 -8.83 14.11
CA HIS A 54 -0.02 -10.10 13.43
C HIS A 54 1.44 -10.19 12.98
N ASN A 55 2.12 -11.23 13.46
CA ASN A 55 3.51 -11.54 13.09
C ASN A 55 3.61 -12.86 12.29
N GLY A 56 2.52 -13.33 11.70
CA GLY A 56 2.45 -14.59 10.96
C GLY A 56 2.41 -14.43 9.43
N SER A 57 2.01 -15.49 8.73
CA SER A 57 1.88 -15.48 7.27
C SER A 57 0.69 -14.65 6.79
N ASP A 58 0.67 -14.28 5.51
CA ASP A 58 -0.47 -13.58 4.91
C ASP A 58 -1.74 -14.46 4.92
N GLU A 59 -1.57 -15.77 4.72
CA GLU A 59 -2.68 -16.73 4.77
C GLU A 59 -3.32 -16.78 6.16
N ASP A 60 -2.48 -16.76 7.21
CA ASP A 60 -2.97 -16.66 8.59
C ASP A 60 -3.67 -15.32 8.84
N ALA A 61 -3.17 -14.21 8.28
CA ALA A 61 -3.80 -12.90 8.42
C ALA A 61 -5.20 -12.90 7.78
N VAL A 62 -5.35 -13.44 6.58
CA VAL A 62 -6.65 -13.55 5.89
C VAL A 62 -7.60 -14.46 6.65
N ARG A 63 -7.11 -15.57 7.21
CA ARG A 63 -7.92 -16.46 8.07
C ARG A 63 -8.43 -15.71 9.31
N LEU A 64 -7.56 -14.98 10.01
CA LEU A 64 -7.94 -14.18 11.18
C LEU A 64 -8.92 -13.05 10.82
N MET A 65 -8.76 -12.42 9.65
CA MET A 65 -9.73 -11.46 9.12
C MET A 65 -11.09 -12.10 8.93
N HIS A 66 -11.15 -13.29 8.33
CA HIS A 66 -12.39 -14.03 8.10
C HIS A 66 -13.06 -14.46 9.42
N GLU A 67 -12.29 -14.88 10.42
CA GLU A 67 -12.81 -15.24 11.75
C GLU A 67 -13.41 -14.03 12.48
N LYS A 68 -12.78 -12.85 12.41
CA LYS A 68 -13.29 -11.61 13.04
C LYS A 68 -14.41 -10.95 12.23
N SER A 69 -14.36 -11.04 10.91
CA SER A 69 -15.37 -10.54 9.97
C SER A 69 -15.31 -11.34 8.65
N PRO A 70 -16.26 -12.27 8.41
CA PRO A 70 -16.29 -13.03 7.17
C PRO A 70 -16.32 -12.15 5.92
N SER A 71 -17.03 -11.01 5.99
CA SER A 71 -17.09 -10.04 4.88
C SER A 71 -15.73 -9.41 4.59
N LEU A 72 -14.95 -9.06 5.63
CA LEU A 72 -13.58 -8.56 5.46
C LEU A 72 -12.70 -9.63 4.80
N GLY A 73 -12.73 -10.87 5.31
CA GLY A 73 -11.96 -11.97 4.71
C GLY A 73 -12.24 -12.16 3.22
N ILE A 74 -13.52 -12.13 2.81
CA ILE A 74 -13.93 -12.24 1.41
C ILE A 74 -13.43 -11.05 0.58
N LYS A 75 -13.60 -9.82 1.05
CA LYS A 75 -13.14 -8.60 0.35
C LYS A 75 -11.62 -8.62 0.18
N THR A 76 -10.88 -8.98 1.23
CA THR A 76 -9.43 -9.11 1.21
C THR A 76 -8.96 -10.17 0.22
N ALA A 77 -9.57 -11.35 0.23
CA ALA A 77 -9.22 -12.43 -0.71
C ALA A 77 -9.45 -12.02 -2.17
N LYS A 78 -10.61 -11.40 -2.46
CA LYS A 78 -10.94 -10.89 -3.79
C LYS A 78 -9.97 -9.80 -4.26
N PHE A 79 -9.62 -8.90 -3.36
CA PHE A 79 -8.62 -7.87 -3.62
C PHE A 79 -7.27 -8.50 -3.99
N TYR A 80 -6.79 -9.48 -3.23
CA TYR A 80 -5.54 -10.18 -3.52
C TYR A 80 -5.54 -10.87 -4.85
N GLU A 81 -6.60 -11.63 -5.14
CA GLU A 81 -6.73 -12.33 -6.41
C GLU A 81 -6.61 -11.35 -7.57
N LYS A 82 -7.42 -10.28 -7.58
CA LYS A 82 -7.44 -9.30 -8.66
C LYS A 82 -6.11 -8.54 -8.79
N PHE A 83 -5.50 -8.17 -7.68
CA PHE A 83 -4.23 -7.45 -7.67
C PHE A 83 -3.09 -8.34 -8.18
N ASN A 84 -3.03 -9.59 -7.74
CA ASN A 84 -2.00 -10.54 -8.20
C ASN A 84 -2.21 -10.97 -9.65
N GLN A 85 -3.45 -11.06 -10.14
CA GLN A 85 -3.73 -11.27 -11.57
C GLN A 85 -3.08 -10.19 -12.43
N LYS A 86 -3.24 -8.90 -12.07
CA LYS A 86 -2.56 -7.79 -12.78
C LYS A 86 -1.04 -7.95 -12.78
N ILE A 87 -0.47 -8.29 -11.62
CA ILE A 87 0.99 -8.46 -11.48
C ILE A 87 1.52 -9.62 -12.32
N ASN A 88 0.77 -10.72 -12.40
CA ASN A 88 1.17 -11.88 -13.17
C ASN A 88 1.19 -11.62 -14.68
N LEU A 89 0.39 -10.66 -15.16
CA LEU A 89 0.37 -10.24 -16.57
C LEU A 89 1.51 -9.30 -16.96
N LEU A 90 2.25 -8.76 -15.98
CA LEU A 90 3.40 -7.89 -16.25
C LEU A 90 4.58 -8.68 -16.83
N SER A 91 5.42 -7.99 -17.60
CA SER A 91 6.71 -8.55 -18.02
C SER A 91 7.61 -8.87 -16.82
N ASN A 92 8.64 -9.69 -17.05
CA ASN A 92 9.50 -10.15 -15.94
C ASN A 92 10.23 -9.01 -15.23
N GLU A 93 10.71 -8.01 -15.99
CA GLU A 93 11.34 -6.80 -15.45
C GLU A 93 10.36 -6.06 -14.52
N THR A 94 9.19 -5.71 -15.05
CA THR A 94 8.18 -4.92 -14.35
C THR A 94 7.64 -5.64 -13.12
N ARG A 95 7.38 -6.95 -13.23
CA ARG A 95 6.95 -7.78 -12.11
C ARG A 95 8.01 -7.85 -11.01
N THR A 96 9.28 -8.02 -11.37
CA THR A 96 10.40 -8.06 -10.41
C THR A 96 10.49 -6.75 -9.66
N PHE A 97 10.46 -5.62 -10.38
CA PHE A 97 10.43 -4.30 -9.78
C PHE A 97 9.26 -4.14 -8.81
N LEU A 98 8.03 -4.43 -9.26
CA LEU A 98 6.84 -4.20 -8.44
C LEU A 98 6.81 -5.09 -7.19
N ASN A 99 7.24 -6.36 -7.29
CA ASN A 99 7.35 -7.23 -6.13
C ASN A 99 8.39 -6.73 -5.13
N HIS A 100 9.51 -6.20 -5.61
CA HIS A 100 10.52 -5.61 -4.74
C HIS A 100 10.04 -4.31 -4.09
N ILE A 101 9.38 -3.42 -4.82
CA ILE A 101 8.78 -2.20 -4.26
C ILE A 101 7.71 -2.53 -3.20
N ARG A 102 6.88 -3.55 -3.44
CA ARG A 102 5.94 -4.05 -2.42
C ARG A 102 6.67 -4.51 -1.17
N TYR A 103 7.90 -5.04 -1.31
CA TYR A 103 8.70 -5.49 -0.19
C TYR A 103 9.20 -4.36 0.66
N GLU A 104 9.94 -3.45 0.05
CA GLU A 104 10.50 -2.29 0.74
C GLU A 104 9.41 -1.46 1.41
N ALA A 105 8.29 -1.29 0.72
CA ALA A 105 7.18 -0.56 1.28
C ALA A 105 6.59 -1.32 2.50
N GLY A 106 6.53 -2.66 2.50
CA GLY A 106 5.97 -3.44 3.60
C GLY A 106 6.76 -3.27 4.90
N LEU A 107 8.06 -2.97 4.79
CA LEU A 107 8.94 -2.64 5.91
C LEU A 107 8.64 -1.26 6.55
N LEU A 108 7.82 -0.44 5.90
CA LEU A 108 7.35 0.85 6.44
C LEU A 108 6.13 0.70 7.35
N LEU A 109 5.51 -0.48 7.38
CA LEU A 109 4.37 -0.71 8.25
C LEU A 109 4.81 -0.57 9.72
N PRO A 110 4.12 0.25 10.50
CA PRO A 110 4.38 0.34 11.94
C PRO A 110 4.04 -0.99 12.59
N ASN A 111 4.74 -1.28 13.68
CA ASN A 111 4.38 -2.35 14.60
C ASN A 111 3.92 -1.72 15.93
N LYS A 112 3.53 -2.54 16.91
CA LYS A 112 3.09 -2.03 18.22
C LYS A 112 4.08 -1.08 18.92
N GLU A 113 5.36 -1.17 18.60
CA GLU A 113 6.44 -0.44 19.28
C GLU A 113 6.91 0.80 18.49
N ASP A 114 6.68 0.83 17.18
CA ASP A 114 7.14 1.91 16.29
C ASP A 114 5.95 2.65 15.65
N SER A 115 5.92 3.98 15.81
CA SER A 115 5.08 4.84 14.97
C SER A 115 5.65 4.92 13.55
N LEU A 116 4.84 5.44 12.63
CA LEU A 116 5.31 5.98 11.37
C LEU A 116 6.62 6.76 11.51
N ASN A 117 7.57 6.41 10.65
CA ASN A 117 8.84 7.10 10.57
C ASN A 117 8.91 7.82 9.21
N GLU A 118 8.72 9.14 9.24
CA GLU A 118 8.72 9.98 8.05
C GLU A 118 10.02 9.90 7.26
N GLU A 119 11.16 9.78 7.97
CA GLU A 119 12.47 9.62 7.34
C GLU A 119 12.58 8.29 6.58
N LYS A 120 12.02 7.19 7.11
CA LYS A 120 11.94 5.91 6.41
C LYS A 120 11.05 6.01 5.17
N ILE A 121 9.93 6.74 5.24
CA ILE A 121 9.06 6.97 4.08
C ILE A 121 9.78 7.80 3.02
N GLU A 122 10.42 8.91 3.39
CA GLU A 122 11.15 9.75 2.44
C GLU A 122 12.28 8.97 1.76
N LYS A 123 13.02 8.15 2.51
CA LYS A 123 14.04 7.24 1.94
C LYS A 123 13.43 6.23 0.97
N PHE A 124 12.29 5.63 1.31
CA PHE A 124 11.59 4.71 0.43
C PHE A 124 11.09 5.40 -0.85
N ILE A 125 10.51 6.60 -0.78
CA ILE A 125 10.05 7.33 -1.97
C ILE A 125 11.24 7.66 -2.88
N ASN A 126 12.36 8.12 -2.31
CA ASN A 126 13.60 8.34 -3.05
C ASN A 126 14.10 7.06 -3.75
N TYR A 127 14.08 5.95 -3.02
CA TYR A 127 14.43 4.64 -3.56
C TYR A 127 13.52 4.24 -4.72
N PHE A 128 12.20 4.35 -4.52
CA PHE A 128 11.19 4.06 -5.53
C PHE A 128 11.40 4.89 -6.81
N VAL A 129 11.58 6.21 -6.70
CA VAL A 129 11.80 7.10 -7.86
C VAL A 129 13.06 6.68 -8.61
N LYS A 130 14.15 6.39 -7.89
CA LYS A 130 15.41 5.93 -8.47
C LYS A 130 15.24 4.61 -9.21
N GLU A 131 14.63 3.60 -8.60
CA GLU A 131 14.44 2.29 -9.23
C GLU A 131 13.46 2.36 -10.40
N TYR A 132 12.38 3.13 -10.29
CA TYR A 132 11.42 3.34 -11.39
C TYR A 132 12.10 3.99 -12.60
N SER A 133 13.04 4.92 -12.37
CA SER A 133 13.78 5.58 -13.46
C SER A 133 14.63 4.61 -14.29
N LYS A 134 15.08 3.49 -13.70
CA LYS A 134 15.90 2.46 -14.35
C LYS A 134 15.10 1.52 -15.24
N LEU A 135 13.77 1.47 -15.07
CA LEU A 135 12.91 0.63 -15.89
C LEU A 135 13.00 1.03 -17.37
N SER A 136 12.89 0.03 -18.23
CA SER A 136 12.69 0.20 -19.66
C SER A 136 11.44 1.04 -19.95
N LEU A 137 11.38 1.63 -21.16
CA LEU A 137 10.19 2.37 -21.58
C LEU A 137 8.94 1.47 -21.54
N ASN A 138 9.05 0.23 -22.03
CA ASN A 138 7.96 -0.74 -21.98
C ASN A 138 7.53 -1.04 -20.54
N GLY A 139 8.47 -1.23 -19.61
CA GLY A 139 8.13 -1.49 -18.21
C GLY A 139 7.40 -0.32 -17.54
N LYS A 140 7.80 0.93 -17.86
CA LYS A 140 7.09 2.14 -17.39
C LYS A 140 5.68 2.24 -18.00
N GLU A 141 5.51 1.89 -19.27
CA GLU A 141 4.20 1.89 -19.94
C GLU A 141 3.25 0.82 -19.37
N GLU A 142 3.75 -0.38 -19.08
CA GLU A 142 3.01 -1.44 -18.37
C GLU A 142 2.52 -0.95 -17.01
N LEU A 143 3.42 -0.38 -16.18
CA LEU A 143 3.03 0.15 -14.86
C LEU A 143 2.05 1.30 -14.97
N LYS A 144 2.25 2.23 -15.92
CA LYS A 144 1.35 3.36 -16.11
C LYS A 144 -0.07 2.90 -16.49
N LYS A 145 -0.18 1.83 -17.28
CA LYS A 145 -1.47 1.26 -17.70
C LYS A 145 -2.22 0.64 -16.53
N ASP A 146 -1.57 -0.24 -15.76
CA ASP A 146 -2.25 -1.05 -14.74
C ASP A 146 -2.20 -0.43 -13.33
N PHE A 147 -1.22 0.44 -13.09
CA PHE A 147 -0.91 1.09 -11.81
C PHE A 147 -0.50 2.59 -12.00
N PRO A 148 -1.37 3.44 -12.59
CA PRO A 148 -1.03 4.83 -12.97
C PRO A 148 -0.50 5.70 -11.83
N ALA A 149 -0.91 5.44 -10.58
CA ALA A 149 -0.41 6.15 -9.40
C ALA A 149 1.12 6.04 -9.26
N LEU A 150 1.74 4.93 -9.66
CA LEU A 150 3.20 4.74 -9.58
C LEU A 150 3.93 5.72 -10.51
N ASP A 151 3.41 5.94 -11.72
CA ASP A 151 3.95 6.92 -12.66
C ASP A 151 3.80 8.35 -12.14
N VAL A 152 2.67 8.65 -11.48
CA VAL A 152 2.42 9.96 -10.85
C VAL A 152 3.40 10.21 -9.70
N ILE A 153 3.66 9.23 -8.85
CA ILE A 153 4.66 9.32 -7.77
C ILE A 153 6.05 9.51 -8.36
N ALA A 154 6.43 8.71 -9.35
CA ALA A 154 7.77 8.72 -9.94
C ALA A 154 8.11 10.04 -10.64
N LYS A 155 7.11 10.74 -11.19
CA LYS A 155 7.27 12.05 -11.85
C LYS A 155 7.34 13.23 -10.88
N LYS A 156 7.02 13.04 -9.60
CA LYS A 156 7.10 14.14 -8.64
C LYS A 156 8.56 14.38 -8.26
N HIS A 157 9.04 15.59 -8.51
CA HIS A 157 10.44 15.95 -8.32
C HIS A 157 10.86 16.10 -6.86
N ASN A 158 9.90 16.29 -5.94
CA ASN A 158 10.18 16.41 -4.51
C ASN A 158 9.52 15.27 -3.70
N PRO A 159 10.31 14.32 -3.17
CA PRO A 159 9.85 13.24 -2.30
C PRO A 159 9.09 13.74 -1.07
N LYS A 160 9.44 14.90 -0.51
CA LYS A 160 8.75 15.48 0.64
C LYS A 160 7.29 15.78 0.33
N ASP A 161 6.99 16.24 -0.88
CA ASP A 161 5.62 16.50 -1.29
C ASP A 161 4.79 15.20 -1.41
N ILE A 162 5.43 14.03 -1.50
CA ILE A 162 4.76 12.73 -1.42
C ILE A 162 4.65 12.29 0.04
N THR A 163 5.72 12.43 0.82
CA THR A 163 5.70 12.09 2.26
C THR A 163 4.59 12.83 2.99
N ASN A 164 4.44 14.13 2.75
CA ASN A 164 3.40 14.99 3.34
C ASN A 164 1.97 14.50 3.05
N VAL A 165 1.73 13.81 1.93
CA VAL A 165 0.43 13.18 1.64
C VAL A 165 0.05 12.15 2.69
N PHE A 166 1.04 11.47 3.26
CA PHE A 166 0.87 10.36 4.18
C PHE A 166 1.10 10.76 5.65
N THR A 167 1.62 11.97 5.91
CA THR A 167 2.01 12.42 7.26
C THR A 167 1.20 13.62 7.77
N ASP A 168 0.71 14.51 6.89
CA ASP A 168 0.04 15.76 7.29
C ASP A 168 -1.49 15.62 7.46
N GLY A 169 -2.01 14.38 7.54
CA GLY A 169 -3.44 14.07 7.67
C GLY A 169 -3.88 13.56 9.04
#